data_AF-A0A8B7UZ80-F1
#
_entry.id   AF-A0A8B7UZ80-F1
#
_cell.length_a   1.000
_cell.length_b   1.000
_cell.length_c   1.000
_cell.angle_alpha   90.00
_cell.angle_beta   90.00
_cell.angle_gamma   90.00
#
_symmetry.space_group_name_H-M   'P 1'
#
loop_
_entity.id
_entity.type
_entity.pdbx_description
1 polymer ?
#
loop_
_entity_poly.entity_id
_entity_poly.type
_entity_poly.pdbx_seq_one_letter_code
_entity_poly.pdbx_strand_id
1 'polypeptide(L)'
;MVQFCGDVRKKVLLQLFLLLCHSFPVIRKAAASQVYEMVLTYSDMVDADVLEEVMAVLSDTAWDEKLPVVRERRNRLCDLLGVPRPQLVPKPTVTEASPGS
;
A
#
# COMPACT_ATOMS: atom_id res chain seq x y z
N MET A 1 14.46 -22.49 -0.61
CA MET A 1 13.30 -21.58 -0.57
C MET A 1 13.82 -20.22 -1.00
N VAL A 2 13.37 -19.68 -2.15
CA VAL A 2 13.86 -18.40 -2.68
C VAL A 2 13.37 -17.30 -1.73
N GLN A 3 14.21 -17.00 -0.75
CA GLN A 3 14.04 -15.87 0.15
C GLN A 3 14.29 -14.63 -0.70
N PHE A 4 13.22 -14.02 -1.22
CA PHE A 4 13.33 -12.78 -1.97
C PHE A 4 14.10 -11.78 -1.12
N CYS A 5 15.27 -11.37 -1.60
CA CYS A 5 16.08 -10.32 -0.99
C CYS A 5 15.16 -9.14 -0.64
N GLY A 6 15.32 -8.56 0.56
CA GLY A 6 14.35 -7.63 1.16
C GLY A 6 13.90 -6.49 0.24
N ASP A 7 14.73 -6.09 -0.73
CA ASP A 7 14.41 -5.08 -1.74
C ASP A 7 13.28 -5.49 -2.69
N VAL A 8 13.21 -6.75 -3.10
CA VAL A 8 12.13 -7.25 -3.97
C VAL A 8 10.81 -7.26 -3.21
N ARG A 9 10.82 -7.72 -1.96
CA ARG A 9 9.62 -7.71 -1.10
C ARG A 9 9.08 -6.29 -0.90
N LYS A 10 9.96 -5.33 -0.57
CA LYS A 10 9.56 -3.93 -0.42
C LYS A 10 8.96 -3.36 -1.70
N LYS A 11 9.52 -3.69 -2.87
CA LYS A 11 8.96 -3.27 -4.17
C LYS A 11 7.59 -3.88 -4.42
N VAL A 12 7.39 -5.16 -4.14
CA VAL A 12 6.09 -5.84 -4.33
C VAL A 12 5.04 -5.27 -3.37
N LEU A 13 5.37 -5.09 -2.09
CA LEU A 13 4.47 -4.46 -1.12
C LEU A 13 4.08 -3.04 -1.55
N LEU A 14 5.03 -2.25 -2.05
CA LEU A 14 4.75 -0.91 -2.56
C LEU A 14 3.74 -0.94 -3.74
N GLN A 15 3.89 -1.88 -4.67
CA GLN A 15 2.94 -2.06 -5.78
C GLN A 15 1.56 -2.49 -5.28
N LEU A 16 1.49 -3.43 -4.33
CA LEU A 16 0.23 -3.84 -3.72
C LEU A 16 -0.45 -2.67 -2.98
N PHE A 17 0.31 -1.83 -2.28
CA PHE A 17 -0.22 -0.65 -1.59
C PHE A 17 -0.72 0.44 -2.54
N LEU A 18 -0.17 0.54 -3.76
CA LEU A 18 -0.76 1.37 -4.81
C LEU A 18 -2.12 0.81 -5.25
N LEU A 19 -2.21 -0.51 -5.43
CA LEU A 19 -3.46 -1.19 -5.80
C LEU A 19 -4.54 -1.12 -4.71
N LEU A 20 -4.16 -1.08 -3.43
CA LEU A 20 -5.10 -0.81 -2.32
C LEU A 20 -5.80 0.53 -2.45
N CYS A 21 -5.22 1.50 -3.16
CA CYS A 21 -5.84 2.81 -3.40
C CYS A 21 -6.40 2.96 -4.83
N HIS A 22 -6.62 1.85 -5.56
CA HIS A 22 -7.12 1.87 -6.93
C HIS A 22 -8.58 2.36 -7.00
N SER A 23 -8.98 2.96 -8.13
CA SER A 23 -10.35 3.48 -8.32
C SER A 23 -11.44 2.40 -8.26
N PHE A 24 -11.09 1.15 -8.58
CA PHE A 24 -12.03 0.02 -8.60
C PHE A 24 -11.96 -0.77 -7.28
N PRO A 25 -13.06 -0.86 -6.52
CA PRO A 25 -13.11 -1.59 -5.24
C PRO A 25 -12.70 -3.06 -5.33
N VAL A 26 -13.00 -3.73 -6.45
CA VAL A 26 -12.65 -5.14 -6.68
C VAL A 26 -11.13 -5.35 -6.65
N ILE A 27 -10.37 -4.42 -7.27
CA ILE A 27 -8.90 -4.46 -7.26
C ILE A 27 -8.37 -4.23 -5.85
N ARG A 28 -8.99 -3.31 -5.08
CA ARG A 28 -8.59 -3.03 -3.69
C ARG A 28 -8.76 -4.26 -2.79
N LYS A 29 -9.89 -4.96 -2.89
CA LYS A 29 -10.15 -6.19 -2.13
C LYS A 29 -9.16 -7.29 -2.50
N ALA A 30 -8.93 -7.52 -3.80
CA ALA A 30 -7.95 -8.52 -4.24
C ALA A 30 -6.53 -8.19 -3.75
N ALA A 31 -6.12 -6.92 -3.82
CA ALA A 31 -4.83 -6.48 -3.30
C ALA A 31 -4.71 -6.70 -1.78
N ALA A 32 -5.77 -6.42 -1.01
CA ALA A 32 -5.79 -6.67 0.43
C ALA A 32 -5.62 -8.15 0.77
N SER A 33 -6.31 -9.05 0.05
CA SER A 33 -6.14 -10.50 0.20
C SER A 33 -4.70 -10.93 -0.11
N GLN A 34 -4.09 -10.38 -1.18
CA GLN A 34 -2.71 -10.69 -1.53
C GLN A 34 -1.70 -10.19 -0.49
N VAL A 35 -1.92 -9.00 0.10
CA VAL A 35 -1.07 -8.51 1.20
C VAL A 35 -1.23 -9.41 2.43
N TYR A 36 -2.44 -9.82 2.77
CA TYR A 36 -2.72 -10.71 3.89
C TYR A 36 -1.98 -12.06 3.75
N GLU A 37 -2.10 -12.71 2.59
CA GLU A 37 -1.39 -13.96 2.27
C GLU A 37 0.13 -13.79 2.34
N MET A 38 0.64 -12.69 1.78
CA MET A 38 2.08 -12.40 1.79
C MET A 38 2.61 -12.20 3.21
N VAL A 39 1.91 -11.43 4.04
CA VAL A 39 2.29 -11.16 5.43
C VAL A 39 2.30 -12.45 6.25
N LEU A 40 1.31 -13.32 6.09
CA LEU A 40 1.29 -14.64 6.71
C LEU A 40 2.44 -15.53 6.23
N THR A 41 2.72 -15.54 4.93
CA THR A 41 3.80 -16.35 4.35
C THR A 41 5.18 -15.94 4.86
N TYR A 42 5.34 -14.67 5.26
CA TYR A 42 6.59 -14.11 5.78
C TYR A 42 6.47 -13.67 7.25
N SER A 43 5.57 -14.27 8.02
CA SER A 43 5.31 -13.93 9.43
C SER A 43 6.59 -13.97 10.27
N ASP A 44 7.48 -14.91 9.99
CA ASP A 44 8.73 -15.13 10.73
C ASP A 44 9.74 -13.97 10.55
N MET A 45 9.46 -13.03 9.66
CA MET A 45 10.33 -11.88 9.36
C MET A 45 9.81 -10.56 9.93
N VAL A 46 8.69 -10.59 10.64
CA VAL A 46 8.02 -9.42 11.22
C VAL A 46 7.76 -9.71 12.70
N ASP A 47 7.91 -8.70 13.56
CA ASP A 47 7.61 -8.84 14.99
C ASP A 47 6.14 -9.23 15.19
N ALA A 48 5.86 -10.09 16.18
CA ALA A 48 4.52 -10.62 16.41
C ALA A 48 3.47 -9.52 16.65
N ASP A 49 3.83 -8.47 17.39
CA ASP A 49 2.95 -7.33 17.67
C ASP A 49 2.61 -6.55 16.38
N VAL A 50 3.61 -6.37 15.50
CA VAL A 50 3.44 -5.71 14.20
C VAL A 50 2.57 -6.56 13.27
N LEU A 51 2.79 -7.87 13.27
CA LEU A 51 2.00 -8.82 12.51
C LEU A 51 0.53 -8.77 12.92
N GLU A 52 0.23 -8.86 14.22
CA GLU A 52 -1.13 -8.78 14.74
C GLU A 52 -1.82 -7.47 14.30
N GLU A 53 -1.13 -6.34 14.43
CA GLU A 53 -1.67 -5.04 14.02
C GLU A 53 -1.92 -4.96 12.51
N VAL A 54 -1.00 -5.44 11.69
CA VAL A 54 -1.16 -5.48 10.22
C VAL A 54 -2.39 -6.31 9.84
N MET A 55 -2.57 -7.45 10.48
CA MET A 55 -3.68 -8.37 10.20
C MET A 55 -5.02 -7.79 10.63
N ALA A 56 -5.07 -7.10 11.78
CA ALA A 56 -6.24 -6.35 12.21
C ALA A 56 -6.59 -5.25 11.21
N VAL A 57 -5.62 -4.42 10.79
CA VAL A 57 -5.86 -3.36 9.80
C VAL A 57 -6.36 -3.92 8.47
N LEU A 58 -5.79 -5.03 7.98
CA LEU A 58 -6.23 -5.65 6.73
C LEU A 58 -7.66 -6.20 6.80
N SER A 59 -8.05 -6.76 7.94
CA SER A 59 -9.34 -7.42 8.13
C SER A 59 -10.46 -6.43 8.47
N ASP A 60 -10.17 -5.44 9.30
CA ASP A 60 -11.16 -4.45 9.78
C ASP A 60 -11.42 -3.33 8.77
N THR A 61 -10.51 -3.14 7.80
CA THR A 61 -10.66 -2.10 6.79
C THR A 61 -11.67 -2.53 5.72
N ALA A 62 -12.75 -1.76 5.58
CA ALA A 62 -13.63 -1.84 4.42
C ALA A 62 -12.93 -1.29 3.16
N TRP A 63 -12.29 -2.16 2.37
CA TRP A 63 -11.53 -1.77 1.18
C TRP A 63 -12.38 -1.23 0.03
N ASP A 64 -13.70 -1.27 0.12
CA ASP A 64 -14.64 -0.63 -0.79
C ASP A 64 -15.05 0.80 -0.38
N GLU A 65 -14.60 1.29 0.77
CA GLU A 65 -14.86 2.68 1.19
C GLU A 65 -14.14 3.72 0.30
N LYS A 66 -14.46 4.99 0.54
CA LYS A 66 -13.85 6.19 -0.02
C LYS A 66 -12.33 6.16 0.14
N LEU A 67 -11.67 6.60 -0.91
CA LEU A 67 -10.21 6.63 -1.02
C LEU A 67 -9.49 7.37 0.14
N PRO A 68 -10.01 8.46 0.74
CA PRO A 68 -9.35 9.08 1.89
C PRO A 68 -9.17 8.12 3.07
N VAL A 69 -10.20 7.34 3.41
CA VAL A 69 -10.16 6.36 4.51
C VAL A 69 -9.19 5.24 4.17
N VAL A 70 -9.30 4.70 2.95
CA VAL A 70 -8.42 3.61 2.48
C VAL A 70 -6.95 4.04 2.43
N ARG A 71 -6.66 5.31 2.07
CA ARG A 71 -5.30 5.87 2.06
C ARG A 71 -4.71 5.97 3.46
N GLU A 72 -5.50 6.34 4.46
CA GLU A 72 -5.06 6.39 5.85
C GLU A 72 -4.66 5.00 6.35
N ARG A 73 -5.50 3.99 6.09
CA ARG A 73 -5.23 2.59 6.43
C ARG A 73 -3.99 2.06 5.71
N ARG A 74 -3.85 2.34 4.41
CA ARG A 74 -2.64 2.01 3.65
C ARG A 74 -1.39 2.66 4.21
N ASN A 75 -1.46 3.92 4.66
CA ASN A 75 -0.30 4.60 5.24
C ASN A 75 0.12 3.94 6.55
N ARG A 76 -0.84 3.53 7.39
CA ARG A 76 -0.54 2.74 8.60
C ARG A 76 0.17 1.43 8.26
N LEU A 77 -0.31 0.70 7.24
CA LEU A 77 0.36 -0.53 6.76
C LEU A 77 1.79 -0.26 6.26
N CYS A 78 2.01 0.86 5.56
CA CYS A 78 3.35 1.25 5.10
C CYS A 78 4.30 1.47 6.28
N ASP A 79 3.84 2.16 7.33
CA ASP A 79 4.65 2.44 8.52
C ASP A 79 5.00 1.16 9.28
N LEU A 80 4.01 0.28 9.49
CA LEU A 80 4.18 -1.00 10.19
C LEU A 80 5.18 -1.92 9.46
N LEU A 81 5.13 -1.94 8.13
CA LEU A 81 5.97 -2.82 7.31
C LEU A 81 7.27 -2.15 6.83
N GLY A 82 7.56 -0.91 7.26
CA GLY A 82 8.77 -0.18 6.90
C GLY A 82 8.92 0.08 5.40
N VAL A 83 7.80 0.27 4.70
CA VAL A 83 7.73 0.54 3.25
C VAL A 83 7.48 2.04 3.04
N PRO A 84 8.14 2.70 2.07
CA PRO A 84 7.87 4.10 1.79
C PRO A 84 6.41 4.32 1.40
N ARG A 85 5.78 5.36 1.96
CA ARG A 85 4.40 5.70 1.63
C ARG A 85 4.31 6.15 0.16
N PRO A 86 3.44 5.52 -0.66
CA PRO A 86 3.24 6.01 -2.02
C PRO A 86 2.71 7.43 -2.03
N GLN A 87 3.49 8.36 -2.60
CA GLN A 87 3.10 9.74 -2.82
C GLN A 87 2.41 9.87 -4.18
N LEU A 88 1.24 10.51 -4.20
CA LEU A 88 0.61 10.94 -5.43
C LEU A 88 1.46 12.09 -5.97
N VAL A 89 2.29 11.81 -6.98
CA VAL A 89 3.02 12.88 -7.66
C VAL A 89 1.97 13.79 -8.30
N PRO A 90 1.85 15.06 -7.89
CA PRO A 90 0.97 16.00 -8.56
C PRO A 90 1.43 16.09 -10.01
N LYS A 91 0.50 15.97 -10.96
CA LYS A 91 0.79 16.21 -12.38
C LYS A 91 1.39 17.62 -12.48
N PRO A 92 2.61 17.81 -13.03
CA PRO A 92 3.18 19.14 -13.15
C PRO A 92 2.23 19.99 -14.00
N THR A 93 1.66 21.02 -13.39
CA THR A 93 0.92 22.07 -14.06
C THR A 93 1.91 22.81 -14.96
N VAL A 94 1.88 22.50 -16.26
CA VAL A 94 2.54 23.31 -17.28
C VAL A 94 1.91 24.70 -17.20
N THR A 95 2.62 25.64 -16.58
CA THR A 95 2.26 27.05 -16.61
C THR A 95 2.60 27.53 -18.01
N GLU A 96 1.59 27.62 -18.87
CA GLU A 96 1.71 28.34 -20.14
C GLU A 96 2.00 29.82 -19.83
N ALA A 97 3.27 30.20 -19.93
CA ALA A 97 3.67 31.58 -20.00
C ALA A 97 3.14 32.14 -21.32
N SER A 98 2.15 33.04 -21.23
CA SER A 98 1.75 33.89 -22.36
C SER A 98 2.95 34.73 -22.81
N PRO A 99 3.31 34.74 -24.11
CA PRO A 99 4.17 35.77 -24.65
C PRO A 99 3.31 37.02 -24.87
N GLY A 100 3.46 38.00 -23.98
CA GLY A 100 3.09 39.36 -24.29
C GLY A 100 4.14 39.96 -25.21
N SER A 101 3.74 40.40 -26.40
CA SER A 101 4.32 41.50 -27.19
C SER A 101 3.38 41.83 -28.34
#